data_AF-A0A7Z0ACQ4-F1
#
_entry.id   AF-A0A7Z0ACQ4-F1
#
_cell.length_a   1.000
_cell.length_b   1.000
_cell.length_c   1.000
_cell.angle_alpha   90.00
_cell.angle_beta   90.00
_cell.angle_gamma   90.00
#
_symmetry.space_group_name_H-M   'P 1'
#
loop_
_entity.id
_entity.type
_entity.pdbx_description
1 polymer ?
#
loop_
_entity_poly.entity_id
_entity_poly.type
_entity_poly.pdbx_seq_one_letter_code
_entity_poly.pdbx_strand_id
1 'polypeptide(L)'
;MANILMDDDTVTVSLSALEKVEALHGDVSVARSAIVGIHEVPDGLAEVHGVRLPGTGLPGMILVGTFREPDRRTFAVCHGANPAVVFDLKGEHFDRLVVTVDNPEALVGLE
;
A
#
# COMPACT_ATOMS: atom_id res chain seq x y z
N MET A 1 -2.58 -6.37 -10.46
CA MET A 1 -1.44 -5.62 -9.95
C MET A 1 -1.91 -4.21 -9.76
N ALA A 2 -1.84 -3.74 -8.52
CA ALA A 2 -2.24 -2.39 -8.18
C ALA A 2 -1.29 -1.38 -8.82
N ASN A 3 -1.86 -0.25 -9.23
CA ASN A 3 -1.10 0.87 -9.76
C ASN A 3 -1.15 2.04 -8.79
N ILE A 4 -0.08 2.84 -8.80
CA ILE A 4 -0.06 4.11 -8.08
C ILE A 4 -0.33 5.22 -9.07
N LEU A 5 -1.40 5.96 -8.83
CA LEU A 5 -1.77 7.15 -9.58
C LEU A 5 -1.44 8.35 -8.70
N MET A 6 -0.54 9.20 -9.17
CA MET A 6 -0.22 10.46 -8.51
C MET A 6 -0.82 11.61 -9.30
N ASP A 7 -1.60 12.43 -8.61
CA ASP A 7 -2.11 13.71 -9.07
C ASP A 7 -1.44 14.83 -8.25
N ASP A 8 -1.73 16.10 -8.55
CA ASP A 8 -1.16 17.24 -7.84
C ASP A 8 -1.50 17.19 -6.34
N ASP A 9 -2.74 16.82 -6.00
CA ASP A 9 -3.24 16.83 -4.61
C ASP A 9 -3.31 15.45 -3.96
N THR A 10 -3.30 14.36 -4.73
CA THR A 10 -3.61 13.02 -4.20
C THR A 10 -2.70 11.93 -4.73
N VAL A 11 -2.50 10.90 -3.90
CA VAL A 11 -1.89 9.63 -4.29
C VAL A 11 -2.93 8.54 -4.11
N THR A 12 -3.21 7.80 -5.18
CA THR A 12 -4.22 6.75 -5.22
C THR A 12 -3.60 5.40 -5.53
N VAL A 13 -3.78 4.44 -4.62
CA VAL A 13 -3.56 3.02 -4.87
C VAL A 13 -4.79 2.48 -5.59
N SER A 14 -4.67 2.35 -6.91
CA SER A 14 -5.72 1.80 -7.76
C SER A 14 -5.63 0.28 -7.80
N LEU A 15 -6.68 -0.36 -7.29
CA LEU A 15 -6.81 -1.81 -7.24
C LEU A 15 -7.48 -2.33 -8.51
N SER A 16 -6.98 -3.46 -9.01
CA SER A 16 -7.71 -4.28 -9.99
C SER A 16 -9.00 -4.86 -9.39
N ALA A 17 -9.90 -5.30 -10.26
CA ALA A 17 -11.19 -5.85 -9.83
C ALA A 17 -11.03 -7.05 -8.87
N LEU A 18 -10.00 -7.89 -9.06
CA LEU A 18 -9.72 -9.01 -8.17
C LEU A 18 -9.23 -8.52 -6.81
N GLU A 19 -8.28 -7.60 -6.80
CA GLU A 19 -7.72 -7.02 -5.56
C GLU A 19 -8.80 -6.30 -4.74
N LYS A 20 -9.80 -5.67 -5.38
CA LYS A 20 -10.95 -5.06 -4.67
C LYS A 20 -11.78 -6.09 -3.90
N VAL A 21 -12.00 -7.27 -4.51
CA VAL A 21 -12.72 -8.38 -3.87
C VAL A 21 -11.88 -8.98 -2.75
N GLU A 22 -10.57 -9.15 -2.97
CA GLU A 22 -9.63 -9.69 -1.98
C GLU A 22 -9.45 -8.77 -0.78
N ALA A 23 -9.41 -7.45 -0.98
CA ALA A 23 -9.25 -6.46 0.08
C ALA A 23 -10.53 -6.24 0.90
N LEU A 24 -11.69 -6.63 0.35
CA LEU A 24 -13.00 -6.08 0.68
C LEU A 24 -12.95 -4.54 0.80
N HIS A 25 -12.19 -3.92 -0.09
CA HIS A 25 -11.91 -2.49 -0.09
C HIS A 25 -11.83 -1.98 -1.54
N GLY A 26 -12.22 -0.73 -1.77
CA GLY A 26 -12.01 -0.04 -3.05
C GLY A 26 -10.59 0.49 -3.20
N ASP A 27 -10.39 1.37 -4.19
CA ASP A 27 -9.16 2.14 -4.31
C ASP A 27 -8.91 2.96 -3.04
N VAL A 28 -7.64 3.18 -2.69
CA VAL A 28 -7.25 3.98 -1.52
C VAL A 28 -6.58 5.25 -1.99
N SER A 29 -7.21 6.39 -1.72
CA SER A 29 -6.66 7.72 -2.02
C SER A 29 -6.30 8.44 -0.75
N VAL A 30 -5.12 9.06 -0.74
CA VAL A 30 -4.61 9.88 0.37
C VAL A 30 -4.14 11.22 -0.17
N ALA A 31 -4.18 12.25 0.66
CA ALA A 31 -3.66 13.57 0.28
C ALA A 31 -2.13 13.51 0.10
N ARG A 32 -1.60 14.11 -0.97
CA ARG A 32 -0.15 14.19 -1.21
C ARG A 32 0.55 14.95 -0.08
N SER A 33 -0.10 15.96 0.48
CA SER A 33 0.39 16.73 1.63
C SER A 33 0.48 15.95 2.93
N ALA A 34 -0.21 14.81 3.03
CA ALA A 34 -0.12 13.91 4.17
C ALA A 34 1.07 12.94 4.08
N ILE A 35 1.71 12.83 2.91
CA ILE A 35 2.89 11.98 2.73
C ILE A 35 4.09 12.68 3.36
N VAL A 36 4.68 12.03 4.36
CA VAL A 36 5.85 12.51 5.10
C VAL A 36 7.11 11.73 4.76
N GLY A 37 7.00 10.63 4.02
CA GLY A 37 8.11 9.84 3.53
C GLY A 37 7.71 8.88 2.42
N ILE A 38 8.61 8.68 1.46
CA ILE A 38 8.49 7.69 0.39
C ILE A 38 9.81 6.93 0.31
N HIS A 39 9.77 5.60 0.35
CA HIS A 39 10.96 4.78 0.16
C HIS A 39 10.62 3.43 -0.47
N GLU A 40 11.61 2.82 -1.12
CA GLU A 40 11.51 1.47 -1.67
C GLU A 40 11.99 0.45 -0.64
N VAL A 41 11.33 -0.70 -0.61
CA VAL A 41 11.76 -1.89 0.11
C VAL A 41 11.91 -3.07 -0.85
N PRO A 42 12.91 -3.94 -0.66
CA PRO A 42 13.17 -5.05 -1.58
C PRO A 42 12.12 -6.17 -1.51
N ASP A 43 11.35 -6.25 -0.42
CA ASP A 43 10.30 -7.25 -0.21
C ASP A 43 9.11 -6.61 0.53
N GLY A 44 8.03 -6.36 -0.21
CA GLY A 44 6.80 -5.81 0.35
C GLY A 44 6.10 -6.75 1.34
N LEU A 45 6.18 -8.08 1.16
CA LEU A 45 5.57 -9.02 2.11
C LEU A 45 6.27 -8.96 3.46
N ALA A 46 7.60 -8.86 3.46
CA ALA A 46 8.40 -8.77 4.67
C ALA A 46 8.19 -7.43 5.41
N GLU A 47 7.86 -6.35 4.69
CA GLU A 47 7.61 -5.01 5.24
C GLU A 47 6.26 -4.88 5.96
N VAL A 48 5.31 -5.78 5.67
CA VAL A 48 3.95 -5.73 6.25
C VAL A 48 3.94 -6.46 7.59
N HIS A 49 3.55 -5.74 8.64
CA HIS A 49 3.51 -6.24 10.01
C HIS A 49 2.12 -6.12 10.64
N GLY A 50 1.94 -6.79 11.77
CA GLY A 50 0.74 -6.69 12.60
C GLY A 50 -0.36 -7.71 12.31
N VAL A 51 -1.49 -7.52 12.99
CA VAL A 51 -2.65 -8.40 12.86
C VAL A 51 -3.48 -7.96 11.66
N ARG A 52 -3.70 -8.92 10.78
CA ARG A 52 -4.53 -8.76 9.61
C ARG A 52 -6.02 -8.62 10.00
N LEU A 53 -6.69 -7.57 9.51
CA LEU A 53 -8.12 -7.40 9.76
C LEU A 53 -8.95 -8.41 8.94
N PRO A 54 -10.09 -8.89 9.45
CA PRO A 54 -10.97 -9.79 8.71
C PRO A 54 -11.42 -9.15 7.39
N GLY A 55 -11.46 -9.93 6.31
CA GLY A 55 -11.88 -9.44 4.99
C GLY A 55 -10.77 -9.10 4.00
N THR A 56 -9.53 -9.43 4.33
CA THR A 56 -8.34 -9.15 3.51
C THR A 56 -7.89 -10.41 2.73
N GLY A 57 -7.04 -10.31 1.70
CA GLY A 57 -6.85 -11.29 0.61
C GLY A 57 -5.98 -12.54 0.90
N LEU A 58 -6.16 -13.64 0.15
CA LEU A 58 -5.71 -15.02 0.43
C LEU A 58 -4.30 -15.21 1.05
N PRO A 59 -4.15 -16.08 2.09
CA PRO A 59 -2.84 -16.37 2.69
C PRO A 59 -1.88 -17.09 1.72
N GLY A 60 -0.60 -16.71 1.76
CA GLY A 60 0.52 -17.47 1.19
C GLY A 60 1.40 -16.71 0.20
N MET A 61 0.80 -15.99 -0.75
CA MET A 61 1.55 -15.27 -1.79
C MET A 61 1.08 -13.84 -2.07
N ILE A 62 -0.04 -13.40 -1.48
CA ILE A 62 -0.58 -12.06 -1.70
C ILE A 62 -1.05 -11.49 -0.36
N LEU A 63 -0.67 -10.26 -0.04
CA LEU A 63 -1.21 -9.50 1.09
C LEU A 63 -1.96 -8.30 0.55
N VAL A 64 -3.28 -8.39 0.50
CA VAL A 64 -4.13 -7.27 0.10
C VAL A 64 -5.07 -6.91 1.25
N GLY A 65 -4.95 -5.68 1.75
CA GLY A 65 -5.91 -5.08 2.68
C GLY A 65 -5.26 -4.44 3.91
N THR A 66 -6.03 -4.34 5.00
CA THR A 66 -5.61 -3.62 6.22
C THR A 66 -4.92 -4.52 7.24
N PHE A 67 -3.78 -4.04 7.73
CA PHE A 67 -2.99 -4.62 8.82
C PHE A 67 -2.89 -3.61 9.95
N ARG A 68 -2.99 -4.10 11.18
CA ARG A 68 -3.03 -3.26 12.37
C ARG A 68 -1.97 -3.71 13.37
N GLU A 69 -1.11 -2.76 13.71
CA GLU A 69 -0.19 -2.76 14.83
C GLU A 69 -0.79 -1.90 15.96
N PRO A 70 -0.24 -1.93 17.19
CA PRO A 70 -0.77 -1.16 18.31
C PRO A 70 -0.87 0.35 18.04
N ASP A 71 0.10 0.89 17.31
CA ASP A 71 0.32 2.32 17.06
C ASP A 71 0.25 2.69 15.57
N ARG A 72 -0.04 1.71 14.69
CA ARG A 72 0.05 1.90 13.26
C ARG A 72 -0.96 1.07 12.47
N ARG A 73 -1.51 1.66 11.42
CA ARG A 73 -2.41 1.01 10.47
C ARG A 73 -1.82 1.08 9.07
N THR A 74 -1.59 -0.10 8.50
CA THR A 74 -1.01 -0.25 7.17
C THR A 74 -2.07 -0.75 6.20
N PHE A 75 -2.22 -0.09 5.05
CA PHE A 75 -2.88 -0.67 3.89
C PHE A 75 -1.82 -1.27 2.97
N ALA A 76 -1.90 -2.57 2.74
CA ALA A 76 -0.93 -3.28 1.93
C ALA A 76 -1.56 -3.87 0.69
N VAL A 77 -0.83 -3.81 -0.43
CA VAL A 77 -1.13 -4.53 -1.66
C VAL A 77 0.18 -5.13 -2.16
N CYS A 78 0.56 -6.27 -1.60
CA CYS A 78 1.82 -6.94 -1.87
C CYS A 78 1.60 -8.24 -2.62
N HIS A 79 2.35 -8.45 -3.70
CA HIS A 79 2.27 -9.65 -4.54
C HIS A 79 3.62 -10.36 -4.54
N GLY A 80 3.74 -11.51 -3.89
CA GLY A 80 4.99 -12.24 -3.75
C GLY A 80 6.09 -11.45 -3.03
N ALA A 81 7.28 -12.05 -2.90
CA ALA A 81 8.46 -11.38 -2.35
C ALA A 81 9.09 -10.44 -3.39
N ASN A 82 8.33 -9.42 -3.79
CA ASN A 82 8.71 -8.44 -4.80
C ASN A 82 8.94 -7.07 -4.15
N PRO A 83 9.74 -6.19 -4.78
CA PRO A 83 9.93 -4.82 -4.32
C PRO A 83 8.61 -4.06 -4.18
N ALA A 84 8.56 -3.17 -3.21
CA ALA A 84 7.39 -2.35 -2.93
C ALA A 84 7.79 -0.92 -2.61
N VAL A 85 6.88 0.02 -2.88
CA VAL A 85 6.99 1.40 -2.42
C VAL A 85 6.18 1.56 -1.15
N VAL A 86 6.80 2.22 -0.18
CA VAL A 86 6.24 2.58 1.11
C VAL A 86 5.94 4.07 1.13
N PHE A 87 4.72 4.43 1.52
CA PHE A 87 4.31 5.80 1.83
C PHE A 87 4.02 5.91 3.31
N ASP A 88 4.82 6.70 4.02
CA ASP A 88 4.52 7.07 5.41
C ASP A 88 3.59 8.29 5.41
N LEU A 89 2.49 8.18 6.15
CA LEU A 89 1.40 9.15 6.15
C LEU A 89 1.22 9.78 7.52
N LYS A 90 0.70 11.01 7.55
CA LYS A 90 0.35 11.71 8.78
C LYS A 90 -1.03 12.33 8.68
N GLY A 91 -1.89 12.03 9.66
CA GLY A 91 -3.24 12.61 9.74
C GLY A 91 -4.28 11.92 8.85
N GLU A 92 -3.92 10.81 8.22
CA GLU A 92 -4.79 10.00 7.37
C GLU A 92 -5.37 8.81 8.14
N HIS A 93 -6.35 8.12 7.54
CA HIS A 93 -6.93 6.90 8.10
C HIS A 93 -5.95 5.73 8.17
N PHE A 94 -4.97 5.71 7.27
CA PHE A 94 -3.82 4.81 7.28
C PHE A 94 -2.57 5.60 7.62
N ASP A 95 -1.69 4.99 8.39
CA ASP A 95 -0.37 5.55 8.71
C ASP A 95 0.68 5.14 7.68
N ARG A 96 0.44 4.03 6.96
CA ARG A 96 1.30 3.57 5.87
C ARG A 96 0.53 2.94 4.73
N LEU A 97 1.01 3.16 3.50
CA LEU A 97 0.68 2.35 2.33
C LEU A 97 1.92 1.54 1.93
N VAL A 98 1.75 0.24 1.67
CA VAL A 98 2.83 -0.64 1.15
C VAL A 98 2.32 -1.31 -0.12
N VAL A 99 2.90 -0.98 -1.27
CA VAL A 99 2.37 -1.40 -2.56
C VAL A 99 3.48 -1.99 -3.41
N THR A 100 3.36 -3.26 -3.78
CA THR A 100 4.20 -3.85 -4.84
C THR A 100 3.83 -3.16 -6.14
N VAL A 101 4.83 -2.60 -6.81
CA VAL A 101 4.69 -1.90 -8.09
C VAL A 101 5.62 -2.55 -9.10
N ASP A 102 5.22 -2.56 -10.37
CA ASP A 102 6.06 -3.10 -11.45
C ASP A 102 7.31 -2.25 -11.71
N ASN A 103 7.30 -0.96 -11.35
CA ASN A 103 8.41 -0.03 -11.61
C ASN A 103 8.59 1.01 -10.47
N PRO A 104 9.21 0.63 -9.35
CA PRO A 104 9.30 1.48 -8.16
C PRO A 104 10.12 2.76 -8.37
N GLU A 105 11.16 2.72 -9.21
CA GLU A 105 12.01 3.87 -9.49
C GLU A 105 11.25 5.05 -10.13
N ALA A 106 10.17 4.79 -10.86
CA ALA A 106 9.37 5.83 -11.51
C ALA A 106 8.57 6.69 -10.53
N LEU A 107 8.41 6.23 -9.29
CA LEU A 107 7.62 6.91 -8.25
C LEU A 107 8.49 7.71 -7.28
N VAL A 108 9.75 7.30 -7.10
CA VAL A 108 10.70 7.97 -6.18
C VAL A 108 11.32 9.24 -6.81
N GLY A 109 11.26 9.39 -8.14
CA GLY A 109 11.82 10.54 -8.88
C GLY A 109 10.90 11.76 -9.04
N LEU A 110 9.71 11.77 -8.41
CA LEU A 110 8.77 12.90 -8.46
C LEU A 110 9.00 13.84 -7.26
N GLU A 111 10.15 14.52 -7.27
CA GLU A 111 10.43 15.66 -6.39
C GLU A 111 9.52 16.87 -6.70
#